data_AF-A0A738JJQ5-F1
#
_entry.id   AF-A0A738JJQ5-F1
#
_cell.length_a   1.000
_cell.length_b   1.000
_cell.length_c   1.000
_cell.angle_alpha   90.00
_cell.angle_beta   90.00
_cell.angle_gamma   90.00
#
_symmetry.space_group_name_H-M   'P 1'
#
loop_
_entity.id
_entity.type
_entity.pdbx_description
1 polymer ?
#
loop_
_entity_poly.entity_id
_entity_poly.type
_entity_poly.pdbx_seq_one_letter_code
_entity_poly.pdbx_strand_id
1 'polypeptide(L)'
;VYISLWLLKLSGSNIGERFLGLQDFFFLSLAIIGNHIVACFATYIRAHKTEKMTLASCIMALLTITTMLFVAYLEYSRFYMLMYAALTWLYFVPQTYIIFKRFKSSYE
;
A
#
# COMPACT_ATOMS: atom_id res chain seq x y z
N VAL A 1 -11.38 17.33 15.96
CA VAL A 1 -11.43 18.08 14.67
C VAL A 1 -11.27 19.59 14.85
N TYR A 2 -12.05 20.25 15.74
CA TYR A 2 -11.93 21.70 15.95
C TYR A 2 -10.62 22.14 16.62
N ILE A 3 -10.16 21.40 17.65
CA ILE A 3 -8.89 21.69 18.34
C ILE A 3 -7.67 21.58 17.41
N SER A 4 -7.65 20.57 16.53
CA SER A 4 -6.58 20.39 15.54
C SER A 4 -6.56 21.51 14.49
N LEU A 5 -7.72 22.01 14.06
CA LEU A 5 -7.82 23.13 13.11
C LEU A 5 -7.39 24.46 13.75
N TRP A 6 -7.70 24.65 15.03
CA TRP A 6 -7.32 25.86 15.77
C TRP A 6 -5.80 25.93 16.01
N LEU A 7 -5.17 24.82 16.40
CA LEU A 7 -3.70 24.71 16.53
C LEU A 7 -2.98 24.94 15.20
N LEU A 8 -3.54 24.46 14.09
CA LEU A 8 -3.00 24.67 12.74
C LEU A 8 -3.02 26.14 12.32
N LYS A 9 -4.11 26.86 12.66
CA LYS A 9 -4.23 28.30 12.39
C LYS A 9 -3.18 29.10 13.18
N LEU A 10 -2.80 28.61 14.38
CA LEU A 10 -1.77 29.20 15.23
C LEU A 10 -0.35 28.96 14.69
N SER A 11 -0.13 27.83 14.00
CA SER A 11 1.15 27.45 13.40
C SER A 11 1.48 28.21 12.11
N GLY A 12 0.58 29.06 11.59
CA GLY A 12 0.77 29.76 10.31
C GLY A 12 0.81 28.85 9.08
N SER A 13 0.55 27.56 9.23
CA SER A 13 0.59 26.58 8.13
C SER A 13 -0.65 26.74 7.25
N ASN A 14 -0.42 27.02 5.97
CA ASN A 14 -1.49 27.20 5.00
C ASN A 14 -2.10 25.84 4.65
N ILE A 15 -3.43 25.72 4.68
CA ILE A 15 -4.14 24.44 4.47
C ILE A 15 -3.76 23.80 3.12
N GLY A 16 -3.42 24.62 2.12
CA GLY A 16 -2.97 24.19 0.80
C GLY A 16 -1.68 23.39 0.78
N GLU A 17 -0.75 23.64 1.71
CA GLU A 17 0.54 22.93 1.79
C GLU A 17 0.41 21.52 2.38
N ARG A 18 -0.78 21.16 2.89
CA ARG A 18 -1.06 19.83 3.43
C ARG A 18 -1.49 18.82 2.36
N PHE A 19 -1.84 19.28 1.17
CA PHE A 19 -2.19 18.38 0.09
C PHE A 19 -0.92 17.76 -0.47
N LEU A 20 -0.96 16.45 -0.69
CA LEU A 20 0.09 15.78 -1.45
C LEU A 20 0.19 16.41 -2.83
N GLY A 21 1.42 16.51 -3.34
CA GLY A 21 1.64 16.88 -4.72
C GLY A 21 0.85 15.94 -5.64
N LEU A 22 0.37 16.47 -6.77
CA LEU A 22 -0.51 15.73 -7.68
C LEU A 22 0.09 14.38 -8.12
N GLN A 23 1.42 14.32 -8.27
CA GLN A 23 2.15 13.08 -8.57
C GLN A 23 2.06 12.05 -7.43
N ASP A 24 2.35 12.47 -6.19
CA ASP A 24 2.30 11.59 -5.02
C ASP A 24 0.87 11.09 -4.75
N PHE A 25 -0.11 11.96 -4.96
CA PHE A 25 -1.53 11.60 -4.88
C PHE A 25 -1.89 10.52 -5.91
N PHE A 26 -1.43 10.67 -7.15
CA PHE A 26 -1.67 9.67 -8.21
C PHE A 26 -1.09 8.31 -7.83
N PHE A 27 0.18 8.24 -7.43
CA PHE A 27 0.82 6.98 -7.01
C PHE A 27 0.17 6.36 -5.78
N LEU A 28 -0.21 7.17 -4.79
CA LEU A 28 -0.92 6.69 -3.61
C LEU A 28 -2.28 6.10 -3.98
N SER A 29 -3.05 6.79 -4.83
CA SER A 29 -4.35 6.27 -5.30
C SER A 29 -4.19 4.93 -6.03
N LEU A 30 -3.15 4.82 -6.85
CA LEU A 30 -2.82 3.61 -7.58
C LEU A 30 -2.49 2.47 -6.61
N ALA A 31 -1.68 2.72 -5.58
CA ALA A 31 -1.38 1.74 -4.54
C ALA A 31 -2.62 1.30 -3.75
N ILE A 32 -3.56 2.22 -3.47
CA ILE A 32 -4.82 1.91 -2.79
C ILE A 32 -5.66 0.95 -3.62
N ILE A 33 -5.79 1.18 -4.93
CA ILE A 33 -6.55 0.30 -5.83
C ILE A 33 -5.93 -1.11 -5.83
N GLY A 34 -4.61 -1.22 -5.95
CA GLY A 34 -3.91 -2.51 -5.92
C GLY A 34 -4.11 -3.27 -4.62
N ASN A 35 -4.00 -2.58 -3.47
CA ASN A 35 -4.27 -3.17 -2.16
C ASN A 35 -5.74 -3.60 -2.01
N HIS A 36 -6.68 -2.85 -2.57
CA HIS A 36 -8.10 -3.22 -2.52
C HIS A 36 -8.36 -4.53 -3.28
N ILE A 37 -7.77 -4.70 -4.47
CA ILE A 37 -7.84 -5.95 -5.24
C ILE A 37 -7.29 -7.12 -4.42
N VAL A 38 -6.13 -6.93 -3.78
CA VAL A 38 -5.52 -7.95 -2.92
C VAL A 38 -6.44 -8.31 -1.74
N ALA A 39 -7.04 -7.32 -1.10
CA ALA A 39 -7.98 -7.54 -0.01
C ALA A 39 -9.19 -8.36 -0.46
N CYS A 40 -9.78 -8.08 -1.63
CA CYS A 40 -10.89 -8.87 -2.17
C CYS A 40 -10.51 -10.34 -2.37
N PHE A 41 -9.34 -10.62 -2.97
CA PHE A 41 -8.86 -11.99 -3.14
C PHE A 41 -8.57 -12.69 -1.81
N ALA A 42 -7.97 -12.00 -0.85
CA ALA A 42 -7.70 -12.53 0.48
C ALA A 42 -9.00 -12.90 1.22
N THR A 43 -10.01 -12.03 1.16
CA THR A 43 -11.32 -12.28 1.76
C THR A 43 -12.01 -13.49 1.13
N TYR A 44 -11.91 -13.67 -0.19
CA TYR A 44 -12.45 -14.85 -0.87
C TYR A 44 -11.79 -16.16 -0.38
N ILE A 45 -10.46 -16.19 -0.30
CA ILE A 45 -9.72 -17.37 0.17
C ILE A 45 -10.07 -17.68 1.64
N ARG A 46 -10.18 -16.64 2.48
CA ARG A 46 -10.53 -16.77 3.90
C ARG A 46 -11.96 -17.27 4.10
N ALA A 47 -12.91 -16.92 3.23
CA ALA A 47 -14.28 -17.42 3.28
C ALA A 47 -14.34 -18.96 3.20
N HIS A 48 -13.35 -19.59 2.56
CA HIS A 48 -13.17 -21.04 2.48
C HIS A 48 -12.37 -21.63 3.67
N LYS A 49 -12.21 -20.87 4.76
CA LYS A 49 -11.49 -21.24 5.99
C LYS A 49 -10.01 -21.63 5.77
N THR A 50 -9.36 -21.07 4.76
CA THR A 50 -7.91 -21.25 4.55
C THR A 50 -7.15 -19.93 4.60
N GLU A 51 -5.97 -19.95 5.20
CA GLU A 51 -5.06 -18.81 5.35
C GLU A 51 -3.80 -19.07 4.51
N LYS A 52 -3.88 -18.90 3.18
CA LYS A 52 -2.73 -19.12 2.27
C LYS A 52 -1.92 -17.85 1.98
N MET A 53 -2.34 -16.70 2.50
CA MET A 53 -1.76 -15.39 2.16
C MET A 53 -0.80 -14.82 3.20
N THR A 54 -0.70 -15.42 4.39
CA THR A 54 0.09 -14.90 5.51
C THR A 54 1.56 -14.71 5.14
N LEU A 55 2.17 -15.72 4.50
CA LEU A 55 3.58 -15.66 4.10
C LEU A 55 3.84 -14.56 3.06
N ALA A 56 2.96 -14.41 2.06
CA ALA A 56 3.08 -13.35 1.05
C ALA A 56 2.99 -11.96 1.67
N SER A 57 2.09 -11.76 2.65
CA SER A 57 1.98 -10.50 3.40
C SER A 57 3.22 -10.21 4.25
N CYS A 58 3.80 -11.22 4.90
CA CYS A 58 5.05 -11.06 5.65
C CYS A 58 6.21 -10.62 4.74
N ILE A 59 6.35 -11.25 3.56
CA ILE A 59 7.38 -10.87 2.60
C ILE A 59 7.16 -9.44 2.09
N MET A 60 5.91 -9.08 1.78
CA MET A 60 5.57 -7.71 1.37
C MET A 60 5.90 -6.68 2.46
N ALA A 61 5.62 -6.99 3.72
CA ALA A 61 5.95 -6.10 4.84
C ALA A 61 7.46 -5.89 4.96
N LEU A 62 8.26 -6.96 4.86
CA LEU A 62 9.72 -6.89 4.88
C LEU A 62 10.26 -6.06 3.70
N LEU A 63 9.78 -6.34 2.48
CA LEU A 63 10.12 -5.57 1.27
C LEU A 63 9.79 -4.08 1.41
N THR A 64 8.62 -3.77 1.99
CA THR A 64 8.21 -2.38 2.21
C THR A 64 9.15 -1.71 3.19
N ILE A 65 9.43 -2.33 4.34
CA ILE A 65 10.33 -1.75 5.35
C ILE A 65 11.73 -1.52 4.77
N THR A 66 12.31 -2.51 4.09
CA THR A 66 13.66 -2.40 3.53
C THR A 66 13.73 -1.34 2.44
N THR A 67 12.74 -1.29 1.55
CA THR A 67 12.68 -0.29 0.47
C THR A 67 12.50 1.12 1.02
N MET A 68 11.61 1.31 1.99
CA MET A 68 11.40 2.62 2.62
C MET A 68 12.64 3.07 3.39
N LEU A 69 13.32 2.16 4.09
CA LEU A 69 14.57 2.48 4.78
C LEU A 69 15.67 2.89 3.79
N PHE A 70 15.78 2.20 2.65
CA PHE A 70 16.74 2.53 1.61
C PHE A 70 16.48 3.90 0.98
N VAL A 71 15.22 4.22 0.66
CA VAL A 71 14.83 5.54 0.14
C VAL A 71 15.10 6.64 1.17
N ALA A 72 14.86 6.37 2.46
CA ALA A 72 15.16 7.29 3.54
C ALA A 72 16.66 7.56 3.68
N TYR A 73 17.49 6.52 3.58
CA TYR A 73 18.94 6.65 3.64
C TYR A 73 19.50 7.51 2.51
N LEU A 74 18.89 7.48 1.33
CA LEU A 74 19.28 8.29 0.18
C LEU A 74 18.64 9.70 0.16
N GLU A 75 17.87 10.06 1.18
CA GLU A 75 17.15 11.35 1.30
C GLU A 75 16.20 11.67 0.13
N TYR A 76 15.76 10.64 -0.61
CA TYR A 76 14.93 10.78 -1.80
C TYR A 76 13.42 10.77 -1.49
N SER A 77 12.97 11.79 -0.77
CA SER A 77 11.60 11.89 -0.24
C SER A 77 10.47 11.77 -1.28
N ARG A 78 10.70 12.21 -2.52
CA ARG A 78 9.70 12.11 -3.61
C ARG A 78 9.46 10.68 -4.10
N PHE A 79 10.34 9.75 -3.79
CA PHE A 79 10.27 8.39 -4.32
C PHE A 79 9.48 7.43 -3.42
N TYR A 80 9.11 7.83 -2.19
CA TYR A 80 8.37 6.95 -1.27
C TYR A 80 7.08 6.42 -1.88
N MET A 81 6.22 7.31 -2.39
CA MET A 81 4.92 6.92 -2.93
C MET A 81 5.05 6.10 -4.21
N LEU A 82 6.00 6.46 -5.07
CA LEU A 82 6.28 5.74 -6.31
C LEU A 82 6.79 4.33 -6.03
N MET A 83 7.77 4.18 -5.13
CA MET A 83 8.33 2.89 -4.74
C MET A 83 7.28 2.00 -4.07
N TYR A 84 6.43 2.57 -3.21
CA TYR A 84 5.33 1.82 -2.61
C TYR A 84 4.33 1.33 -3.67
N ALA A 85 3.89 2.21 -4.57
CA ALA A 85 2.99 1.83 -5.66
C ALA A 85 3.61 0.76 -6.57
N ALA A 86 4.90 0.87 -6.87
CA ALA A 86 5.64 -0.13 -7.64
C ALA A 86 5.67 -1.49 -6.93
N LEU A 87 5.96 -1.55 -5.62
CA LEU A 87 5.92 -2.79 -4.85
C LEU A 87 4.52 -3.41 -4.85
N THR A 88 3.46 -2.60 -4.68
CA THR A 88 2.09 -3.10 -4.69
C THR A 88 1.73 -3.72 -6.05
N TRP A 89 2.04 -3.04 -7.16
CA TRP A 89 1.62 -3.51 -8.48
C TRP A 89 2.54 -4.52 -9.14
N LEU A 90 3.85 -4.47 -8.89
CA LEU A 90 4.82 -5.40 -9.49
C LEU A 90 4.94 -6.69 -8.68
N TYR A 91 4.81 -6.62 -7.36
CA TYR A 91 4.97 -7.79 -6.49
C TYR A 91 3.65 -8.23 -5.87
N PHE A 92 2.99 -7.37 -5.10
CA PHE A 92 1.92 -7.82 -4.21
C PHE A 92 0.66 -8.28 -4.94
N VAL A 93 0.22 -7.54 -5.96
CA VAL A 93 -0.94 -7.87 -6.79
C VAL A 93 -0.69 -9.17 -7.60
N PRO A 94 0.40 -9.31 -8.38
CA PRO A 94 0.66 -10.52 -9.15
C PRO A 94 0.83 -11.75 -8.26
N GLN A 95 1.57 -11.63 -7.15
CA GLN A 95 1.78 -12.74 -6.22
C GLN A 95 0.46 -13.22 -5.61
N THR A 96 -0.39 -12.28 -5.19
CA THR A 96 -1.73 -12.59 -4.68
C THR A 96 -2.58 -13.29 -5.74
N TYR A 97 -2.54 -12.79 -6.98
CA TYR A 97 -3.29 -13.39 -8.08
C TYR A 97 -2.85 -14.83 -8.38
N ILE A 98 -1.55 -15.12 -8.35
CA ILE A 98 -1.03 -16.48 -8.52
C ILE A 98 -1.53 -17.41 -7.40
N ILE A 99 -1.49 -16.95 -6.15
CA ILE A 99 -2.01 -17.71 -5.00
C ILE A 99 -3.51 -17.98 -5.17
N PHE A 100 -4.27 -16.95 -5.56
CA PHE A 100 -5.70 -17.06 -5.82
C PHE A 100 -6.01 -18.06 -6.95
N LYS A 101 -5.29 -17.99 -8.08
CA LYS A 101 -5.48 -18.91 -9.21
C LYS A 101 -5.18 -20.36 -8.83
N ARG A 102 -4.08 -20.60 -8.09
CA ARG A 102 -3.74 -21.93 -7.56
C ARG A 102 -4.77 -22.43 -6.56
N PHE A 103 -5.29 -21.54 -5.71
CA PHE A 103 -6.36 -21.85 -4.78
C PHE A 103 -7.61 -22.28 -5.56
N LYS A 104 -8.07 -21.48 -6.53
CA LYS A 104 -9.26 -21.78 -7.32
C LYS A 104 -9.18 -23.13 -8.02
N SER A 105 -8.07 -23.42 -8.70
CA SER A 105 -7.84 -24.70 -9.41
C SER A 105 -7.75 -25.93 -8.50
N SER A 106 -7.62 -25.75 -7.19
CA SER A 106 -7.56 -26.86 -6.23
C SER A 106 -8.93 -27.18 -5.61
N TYR A 107 -9.91 -26.29 -5.78
CA TYR A 107 -11.25 -26.40 -5.19
C TYR A 107 -12.35 -26.58 -6.25
N GLU A 108 -12.16 -26.03 -7.45
CA GLU A 108 -12.92 -26.34 -8.67
C GLU A 108 -12.16 -27.36 -9.53
#